data_AF-A0A699QWK4-F1
#
_entry.id   AF-A0A699QWK4-F1
#
_cell.length_a   1.000
_cell.length_b   1.000
_cell.length_c   1.000
_cell.angle_alpha   90.00
_cell.angle_beta   90.00
_cell.angle_gamma   90.00
#
_symmetry.space_group_name_H-M   'P 1'
#
loop_
_entity.id
_entity.type
_entity.pdbx_description
1 polymer ?
#
loop_
_entity_poly.entity_id
_entity_poly.type
_entity_poly.pdbx_seq_one_letter_code
_entity_poly.pdbx_strand_id
1 'polypeptide(L)' 'HNVKVIRCDNGTEFKNREMNQFCKMKGILRQFSVARTPQQDGVVERRNRTLIEVARTMLADSKLPSTFWAEAVNIACYV' A
#
# COMPACT_ATOMS: atom_id res chain seq x y z
N HIS A 1 -7.07 4.09 16.92
CA HIS A 1 -7.83 4.46 15.70
C HIS A 1 -8.52 3.22 15.13
N ASN A 2 -9.83 3.29 14.84
CA ASN A 2 -10.55 2.22 14.16
C ASN A 2 -10.79 2.60 12.71
N VAL A 3 -10.23 1.83 11.78
CA VAL A 3 -10.49 1.99 10.34
C VAL A 3 -11.96 1.65 10.09
N LYS A 4 -12.68 2.53 9.39
CA LYS A 4 -14.10 2.33 9.07
C LYS A 4 -14.32 1.83 7.64
N VAL A 5 -13.48 2.28 6.72
CA VAL A 5 -13.60 1.99 5.29
C VAL A 5 -12.22 1.69 4.71
N ILE A 6 -12.12 0.66 3.88
CA ILE A 6 -10.98 0.41 3.00
C ILE A 6 -11.47 0.55 1.56
N ARG A 7 -10.78 1.39 0.79
CA ARG A 7 -10.99 1.51 -0.66
C ARG A 7 -9.86 0.83 -1.40
N CYS A 8 -10.21 -0.03 -2.34
CA CYS A 8 -9.28 -0.67 -3.26
C CYS A 8 -9.66 -0.31 -4.69
N ASP A 9 -8.72 -0.44 -5.61
CA ASP A 9 -9.04 -0.37 -7.02
C ASP A 9 -9.83 -1.63 -7.46
N ASN A 10 -10.23 -1.63 -8.73
CA ASN A 10 -10.91 -2.79 -9.30
C ASN A 10 -9.97 -3.96 -9.67
N GLY A 11 -8.71 -3.92 -9.22
CA GLY A 11 -7.75 -5.00 -9.35
C GLY A 11 -8.22 -6.29 -8.68
N THR A 12 -7.61 -7.42 -9.06
CA THR A 12 -8.01 -8.74 -8.55
C THR A 12 -7.27 -9.11 -7.27
N GLU A 13 -6.13 -8.47 -6.97
CA GLU A 13 -5.26 -8.79 -5.84
C GLU A 13 -6.02 -8.73 -4.52
N PHE A 14 -6.82 -7.69 -4.33
CA PHE A 14 -7.63 -7.49 -3.12
C PHE A 14 -9.08 -7.97 -3.28
N LYS A 15 -9.47 -8.50 -4.45
CA LYS A 15 -10.80 -9.11 -4.68
C LYS A 15 -10.80 -10.59 -4.34
N ASN A 16 -10.46 -10.91 -3.10
CA ASN A 16 -10.39 -12.29 -2.63
C ASN A 16 -11.22 -12.51 -1.36
N ARG A 17 -11.45 -13.80 -1.03
CA ARG A 17 -12.24 -14.22 0.13
C ARG A 17 -11.61 -13.81 1.46
N GLU A 18 -10.29 -13.81 1.54
CA GLU A 18 -9.54 -13.48 2.76
C GLU A 18 -9.76 -12.02 3.15
N MET A 19 -9.62 -11.09 2.19
CA MET A 19 -9.88 -9.67 2.41
C MET A 19 -11.34 -9.39 2.78
N ASN A 20 -12.28 -10.09 2.16
CA ASN A 20 -13.70 -10.00 2.52
C ASN A 20 -13.93 -10.42 3.98
N GLN A 21 -13.37 -11.57 4.38
CA GLN A 21 -13.52 -12.10 5.73
C GLN A 21 -12.85 -11.20 6.77
N PHE A 22 -11.64 -10.70 6.49
CA PHE A 22 -10.93 -9.76 7.34
C PHE A 22 -11.74 -8.49 7.58
N CYS A 23 -12.25 -7.86 6.52
CA CYS A 23 -13.05 -6.65 6.63
C CYS A 23 -14.34 -6.90 7.42
N LYS A 24 -15.03 -8.02 7.16
CA LYS A 24 -16.25 -8.40 7.89
C LYS A 24 -15.99 -8.59 9.39
N MET A 25 -14.93 -9.32 9.74
CA MET A 25 -14.54 -9.55 11.14
C MET A 25 -14.18 -8.26 11.87
N LYS A 26 -13.57 -7.29 11.16
CA LYS A 26 -13.17 -6.01 11.72
C LYS A 26 -14.27 -4.93 11.64
N GLY A 27 -15.43 -5.24 11.06
CA GLY A 27 -16.51 -4.26 10.82
C GLY A 27 -16.09 -3.13 9.87
N ILE A 28 -15.17 -3.40 8.96
CA ILE A 28 -14.66 -2.44 7.98
C ILE A 28 -15.49 -2.56 6.70
N LEU A 29 -16.00 -1.43 6.21
CA LEU A 29 -16.69 -1.36 4.92
C LEU A 29 -15.67 -1.42 3.78
N ARG A 30 -15.93 -2.25 2.78
CA ARG A 30 -15.12 -2.31 1.56
C ARG A 30 -15.74 -1.47 0.46
N GLN A 31 -14.93 -0.63 -0.17
CA GLN A 31 -15.28 0.17 -1.33
C GLN A 31 -14.33 -0.16 -2.48
N PHE A 32 -14.84 -0.08 -3.71
CA PHE A 32 -14.04 -0.19 -4.91
C PHE A 32 -14.06 1.13 -5.67
N SER A 33 -12.90 1.59 -6.12
CA SER A 33 -12.82 2.76 -6.99
C SER A 33 -13.46 2.45 -8.35
N VAL A 34 -13.98 3.47 -9.03
CA VAL A 34 -14.51 3.31 -10.37
C VAL A 34 -13.34 3.10 -11.34
N ALA A 35 -13.50 2.18 -12.30
CA ALA A 35 -12.49 2.01 -13.32
C ALA A 35 -12.23 3.36 -14.02
N ARG A 36 -10.96 3.75 -14.14
CA ARG A 36 -10.51 5.01 -14.76
C ARG A 36 -10.83 6.30 -13.98
N THR A 37 -10.91 6.26 -12.65
CA THR A 37 -10.77 7.46 -11.80
C THR A 37 -9.44 7.48 -11.03
N PRO A 38 -8.30 7.81 -11.70
CA PRO A 38 -6.98 7.85 -11.07
C PRO A 38 -6.90 8.80 -9.87
N GLN A 39 -7.78 9.79 -9.79
CA GLN A 39 -7.79 10.76 -8.69
C GLN A 39 -8.14 10.11 -7.35
N GLN A 40 -8.94 9.04 -7.36
CA GLN A 40 -9.35 8.34 -6.14
C GLN A 40 -8.23 7.49 -5.56
N ASP A 41 -7.41 6.89 -6.42
CA ASP A 41 -6.31 6.01 -6.03
C ASP A 41 -4.96 6.73 -6.02
N GLY A 42 -4.88 7.93 -6.62
CA GLY A 42 -3.67 8.70 -6.79
C GLY A 42 -3.01 9.17 -5.48
N VAL A 43 -3.71 9.13 -4.35
CA VAL A 43 -3.07 9.34 -3.03
C VAL A 43 -2.26 8.10 -2.63
N VAL A 44 -2.83 6.91 -2.79
CA VAL A 44 -2.17 5.64 -2.48
C VAL A 44 -1.04 5.39 -3.47
N GLU A 45 -1.26 5.61 -4.76
CA GLU A 45 -0.23 5.46 -5.79
C GLU A 45 0.97 6.36 -5.54
N ARG A 46 0.75 7.65 -5.22
CA ARG A 46 1.84 8.57 -4.90
C ARG A 46 2.61 8.13 -3.67
N ARG A 47 1.93 7.72 -2.60
CA ARG A 47 2.59 7.25 -1.38
C ARG A 47 3.40 5.98 -1.61
N ASN A 48 2.84 5.01 -2.34
CA ASN A 48 3.55 3.78 -2.69
C ASN A 48 4.79 4.07 -3.55
N ARG A 49 4.68 4.98 -4.52
CA ARG A 49 5.82 5.41 -5.33
C ARG A 49 6.90 6.06 -4.47
N THR A 50 6.54 7.02 -3.62
CA THR A 50 7.49 7.68 -2.72
C THR A 50 8.20 6.68 -1.80
N LEU A 51 7.47 5.75 -1.20
CA LEU A 51 8.05 4.75 -0.29
C LEU A 51 9.05 3.82 -1.01
N ILE A 52 8.73 3.40 -2.24
CA ILE A 52 9.63 2.61 -3.08
C ILE A 52 10.87 3.43 -3.49
N GLU A 53 10.68 4.69 -3.87
CA GLU A 53 11.77 5.60 -4.26
C GLU A 53 12.73 5.86 -3.09
N VAL A 54 12.20 6.17 -1.91
CA VAL A 54 13.01 6.39 -0.69
C VAL A 54 13.78 5.12 -0.33
N ALA A 55 13.14 3.96 -0.32
CA ALA A 55 13.81 2.69 -0.01
C ALA A 55 14.95 2.37 -1.01
N ARG A 56 14.72 2.60 -2.31
CA ARG A 56 15.74 2.43 -3.36
C ARG A 56 16.90 3.40 -3.20
N THR A 57 16.60 4.68 -2.98
CA THR A 57 17.63 5.72 -2.77
C THR A 57 18.47 5.40 -1.54
N MET A 58 17.84 4.96 -0.45
CA MET A 58 18.54 4.59 0.79
C MET A 58 19.52 3.43 0.56
N LEU A 59 19.09 2.35 -0.10
CA LEU A 59 19.97 1.21 -0.40
C LEU A 59 21.12 1.59 -1.32
N ALA A 60 20.85 2.45 -2.32
CA ALA A 60 21.86 2.93 -3.25
C ALA A 60 22.91 3.81 -2.56
N ASP A 61 22.46 4.74 -1.71
CA ASP A 61 23.33 5.65 -0.95
C ASP A 61 24.18 4.90 0.08
N SER A 62 23.56 3.95 0.81
CA SER A 62 24.26 3.12 1.80
C SER A 62 25.12 2.01 1.18
N LYS A 63 25.06 1.81 -0.14
CA LYS A 63 25.72 0.72 -0.88
C LYS A 63 25.39 -0.67 -0.32
N LEU A 64 24.18 -0.84 0.20
CA LEU A 64 23.73 -2.11 0.77
C LEU A 64 23.12 -2.99 -0.33
N PRO A 65 23.29 -4.32 -0.24
CA PRO A 65 22.64 -5.23 -1.16
C PRO A 65 21.12 -5.21 -1.02
N SER A 66 20.41 -5.61 -2.08
CA SER A 66 18.94 -5.68 -2.12
C SER A 66 18.34 -6.67 -1.11
N THR A 67 19.15 -7.51 -0.47
CA THR A 67 18.74 -8.35 0.67
C THR A 67 18.17 -7.53 1.83
N PHE A 68 18.58 -6.25 1.97
CA PHE A 68 18.09 -5.32 2.98
C PHE A 68 16.82 -4.55 2.56
N TRP A 69 16.10 -5.03 1.53
CA TRP A 69 14.90 -4.35 1.02
C TRP A 69 13.83 -4.16 2.09
N ALA A 70 13.61 -5.18 2.95
CA ALA A 70 12.60 -5.10 4.00
C ALA A 70 12.94 -4.01 5.03
N GLU A 71 14.20 -3.93 5.45
CA GLU A 71 14.72 -2.92 6.36
C GLU A 71 14.64 -1.52 5.73
N ALA A 72 15.06 -1.37 4.47
CA ALA A 72 15.00 -0.10 3.76
C ALA A 72 13.56 0.41 3.60
N VAL A 73 12.61 -0.47 3.28
CA VAL A 73 11.18 -0.14 3.21
C VAL A 73 10.64 0.24 4.58
N ASN A 74 11.02 -0.48 5.64
CA ASN A 74 10.60 -0.14 7.00
C ASN A 74 11.10 1.24 7.43
N ILE A 75 12.35 1.59 7.12
CA ILE A 75 12.89 2.93 7.41
C ILE A 75 12.20 3.98 6.53
N ALA A 76 11.98 3.70 5.24
CA ALA A 76 11.25 4.59 4.34
C ALA A 76 9.80 4.87 4.79
N CYS A 77 9.19 3.95 5.54
CA CYS A 77 7.85 4.12 6.12
C CYS A 77 7.86 4.92 7.44
N TYR A 78 9.01 4.96 8.12
CA TYR A 78 9.20 5.74 9.35
C TYR A 78 9.46 7.23 9.06
N VAL A 79 10.16 7.53 7.97
CA VAL A 79 10.50 8.89 7.50
C VAL A 79 9.26 9.58 6.92
#